data_AF-A0A382FUI8-F1
#
_entry.id   AF-A0A382FUI8-F1
#
_cell.length_a   1.000
_cell.length_b   1.000
_cell.length_c   1.000
_cell.angle_alpha   90.00
_cell.angle_beta   90.00
_cell.angle_gamma   90.00
#
_symmetry.space_group_name_H-M   'P 1'
#
loop_
_entity.id
_entity.type
_entity.pdbx_description
1 polymer ?
#
loop_
_entity_poly.entity_id
_entity_poly.type
_entity_poly.pdbx_seq_one_letter_code
_entity_poly.pdbx_strand_id
1 'polypeptide(L)' 'MNALNVVKDLIGQLTGIVVSLIALGVAAGIVFGGGLPFVGGVLDGLLGLVNTLGDNGLVGLIVLAVLLDLYR' A
#
# COMPACT_ATOMS: atom_id res chain seq x y z
N MET A 1 -2.21 2.15 31.66
CA MET A 1 -1.97 2.24 30.20
C MET A 1 -2.67 3.48 29.71
N ASN A 2 -1.97 4.41 29.06
CA ASN A 2 -2.61 5.63 28.55
C ASN A 2 -3.52 5.26 27.39
N ALA A 3 -4.76 5.78 27.37
CA ALA A 3 -5.73 5.50 26.31
C ALA A 3 -5.17 5.80 24.91
N LEU A 4 -4.31 6.82 24.80
CA LEU A 4 -3.61 7.18 23.57
C LEU A 4 -2.66 6.07 23.08
N ASN A 5 -2.00 5.35 23.98
CA ASN A 5 -1.11 4.26 23.60
C ASN A 5 -1.93 3.07 23.06
N VAL A 6 -3.06 2.76 23.69
CA VAL A 6 -3.96 1.70 23.22
C VAL A 6 -4.49 2.00 21.81
N VAL A 7 -4.90 3.24 21.55
CA VAL A 7 -5.36 3.66 20.22
C VAL A 7 -4.23 3.59 19.19
N LYS A 8 -3.02 4.05 19.55
CA LYS A 8 -1.84 3.96 18.67
C LYS A 8 -1.52 2.50 18.32
N ASP A 9 -1.55 1.61 19.30
CA ASP A 9 -1.27 0.20 19.12
C ASP A 9 -2.32 -0.48 18.21
N LEU A 10 -3.61 -0.17 18.42
CA LEU A 10 -4.68 -0.67 17.57
C LEU A 10 -4.53 -0.22 16.10
N ILE A 11 -4.21 1.06 15.88
CA ILE A 11 -3.98 1.60 14.53
C ILE A 11 -2.76 0.90 13.91
N GLY A 12 -1.67 0.73 14.66
CA GLY A 12 -0.47 0.04 14.17
C GLY A 12 -0.75 -1.41 13.75
N GLN A 13 -1.47 -2.16 14.59
CA GLN A 13 -1.84 -3.54 14.30
C GLN A 13 -2.76 -3.65 13.09
N LEU A 14 -3.81 -2.83 13.02
CA LEU A 14 -4.73 -2.83 11.90
C LEU A 14 -4.05 -2.42 10.59
N THR A 15 -3.18 -1.40 10.65
CA THR A 15 -2.37 -0.98 9.50
C THR A 15 -1.48 -2.12 9.03
N GLY A 16 -0.82 -2.84 9.95
CA GLY A 16 0.00 -4.00 9.60
C GLY A 16 -0.79 -5.08 8.86
N ILE A 17 -2.01 -5.38 9.30
CA ILE A 17 -2.90 -6.32 8.62
C ILE A 17 -3.23 -5.80 7.21
N VAL A 18 -3.68 -4.56 7.07
CA VAL A 18 -4.06 -3.98 5.77
C VAL A 18 -2.88 -3.95 4.80
N VAL A 19 -1.69 -3.56 5.26
CA VAL A 19 -0.46 -3.57 4.45
C VAL A 19 -0.12 -4.99 3.99
N SER A 20 -0.25 -5.99 4.85
CA SER A 20 -0.03 -7.39 4.46
C SER A 20 -1.02 -7.87 3.39
N LEU A 21 -2.26 -7.37 3.44
CA LEU A 21 -3.28 -7.66 2.43
C LEU A 21 -2.97 -7.01 1.07
N ILE A 22 -2.28 -5.88 1.04
CA ILE A 22 -1.79 -5.28 -0.22
C ILE A 22 -0.79 -6.23 -0.88
N ALA A 23 0.20 -6.73 -0.13
CA ALA A 23 1.19 -7.66 -0.65
C ALA A 23 0.54 -8.94 -1.20
N LEU A 24 -0.41 -9.51 -0.45
CA LEU A 24 -1.20 -10.66 -0.90
C LEU A 24 -2.01 -10.35 -2.16
N GLY A 25 -2.72 -9.21 -2.18
CA GLY A 25 -3.55 -8.79 -3.30
C GLY A 25 -2.75 -8.58 -4.58
N VAL A 26 -1.57 -7.97 -4.49
CA VAL A 26 -0.68 -7.78 -5.65
C VAL A 26 -0.17 -9.14 -6.16
N ALA A 27 0.33 -9.99 -5.27
CA ALA A 27 0.83 -11.31 -5.66
C ALA A 27 -0.28 -12.18 -6.28
N ALA A 28 -1.46 -12.22 -5.65
CA ALA A 28 -2.62 -12.95 -6.15
C ALA A 28 -3.13 -12.38 -7.47
N GLY A 29 -3.14 -11.07 -7.64
CA GLY A 29 -3.57 -10.40 -8.87
C GLY A 29 -2.65 -10.72 -10.05
N ILE A 30 -1.34 -10.85 -9.81
CA ILE A 30 -0.38 -11.26 -10.84
C ILE A 30 -0.60 -12.73 -11.24
N VAL A 31 -0.84 -13.62 -10.27
CA VAL A 31 -0.93 -15.08 -10.52
C VAL A 31 -2.29 -15.49 -11.09
N PHE A 32 -3.37 -14.96 -10.52
CA PHE A 32 -4.75 -15.39 -10.80
C PHE A 32 -5.56 -14.34 -11.57
N GLY A 33 -5.03 -13.14 -11.78
CA GLY A 33 -5.75 -12.03 -12.40
C GLY A 33 -6.84 -11.42 -11.51
N GLY A 34 -7.77 -10.68 -12.13
CA GLY A 34 -8.85 -9.96 -11.44
C GLY A 34 -10.06 -10.82 -11.03
N GLY A 35 -9.97 -12.15 -11.14
CA GLY A 35 -11.09 -13.07 -10.84
C GLY A 35 -11.39 -13.25 -9.34
N LEU A 36 -10.52 -12.74 -8.46
CA LEU A 36 -10.69 -12.81 -7.01
C LEU A 36 -11.33 -11.52 -6.47
N PRO A 37 -12.27 -11.60 -5.50
CA PRO A 37 -12.82 -10.42 -4.83
C PRO A 37 -11.68 -9.56 -4.26
N PHE A 38 -11.85 -8.23 -4.24
CA PHE A 38 -10.89 -7.21 -3.74
C PHE A 38 -9.49 -7.17 -4.40
N VAL A 39 -8.98 -8.27 -4.94
CA VAL A 39 -7.63 -8.42 -5.52
C VAL A 39 -7.42 -7.51 -6.73
N GLY A 40 -8.38 -7.47 -7.66
CA GLY A 40 -8.29 -6.60 -8.83
C GLY A 40 -8.12 -5.14 -8.45
N GLY A 41 -8.94 -4.63 -7.52
CA GLY A 41 -8.85 -3.25 -7.06
C GLY A 41 -7.53 -2.92 -6.34
N VAL A 42 -6.92 -3.88 -5.63
CA VAL A 42 -5.62 -3.69 -4.99
C VAL A 42 -4.51 -3.59 -6.03
N LEU A 43 -4.50 -4.50 -7.01
CA LEU A 43 -3.50 -4.49 -8.09
C LEU A 43 -3.63 -3.22 -8.94
N ASP A 44 -4.86 -2.87 -9.35
CA ASP A 44 -5.13 -1.67 -10.14
C ASP A 44 -4.76 -0.39 -9.38
N GLY A 45 -5.03 -0.34 -8.07
CA GLY A 45 -4.61 0.76 -7.21
C GLY A 45 -3.09 0.92 -7.16
N LEU A 46 -2.34 -0.18 -7.03
CA LEU A 46 -0.87 -0.14 -7.07
C LEU A 46 -0.36 0.32 -8.43
N LEU A 47 -0.86 -0.26 -9.52
CA LEU A 47 -0.45 0.10 -10.88
C LEU A 47 -0.79 1.57 -11.18
N GLY A 48 -1.93 2.06 -10.72
CA GLY A 48 -2.32 3.47 -10.81
C GLY A 48 -1.35 4.40 -10.08
N LEU A 49 -0.90 4.03 -8.88
CA LEU A 49 0.13 4.79 -8.16
C LEU A 49 1.46 4.79 -8.93
N VAL A 50 1.91 3.63 -9.41
CA VAL A 50 3.16 3.50 -10.18
C VAL A 50 3.11 4.36 -11.45
N ASN A 51 2.01 4.30 -12.19
CA ASN A 51 1.81 5.12 -13.39
C ASN A 51 1.82 6.61 -13.03
N THR A 52 1.09 7.01 -11.98
CA THR A 52 1.07 8.41 -11.52
C THR A 52 2.47 8.91 -11.18
N LEU A 53 3.27 8.11 -10.48
CA LEU A 53 4.65 8.49 -10.16
C LEU A 53 5.54 8.54 -11.42
N GLY A 54 5.37 7.60 -12.35
CA GLY A 54 6.10 7.58 -13.63
C GLY A 54 5.79 8.79 -14.52
N ASP A 55 4.50 9.14 -14.67
CA ASP A 55 4.03 10.23 -15.51
C ASP A 55 4.50 11.61 -15.00
N ASN A 56 4.70 11.75 -13.69
CA ASN A 56 5.23 12.97 -13.07
C ASN A 56 6.78 13.07 -13.13
N GLY A 57 7.47 12.08 -13.70
CA GLY A 57 8.92 12.09 -13.91
C GLY A 57 9.74 12.36 -12.64
N LEU A 58 10.56 13.42 -12.65
CA LEU A 58 11.42 13.79 -11.51
C LEU A 58 10.63 14.06 -10.24
N VAL A 59 9.46 14.71 -10.33
CA VAL A 59 8.62 15.00 -9.16
C VAL A 59 8.12 13.70 -8.55
N GLY A 60 7.70 12.74 -9.38
CA GLY A 60 7.29 11.43 -8.92
C GLY A 60 8.41 10.66 -8.19
N LEU A 61 9.64 10.74 -8.69
CA LEU A 61 10.80 10.14 -8.01
C LEU A 61 11.09 10.77 -6.64
N ILE A 62 10.96 12.10 -6.53
CA ILE A 62 11.13 12.79 -5.24
C ILE A 62 10.04 12.34 -4.26
N VAL A 63 8.78 12.26 -4.70
CA VAL A 63 7.67 11.75 -3.88
C VAL A 63 7.95 10.32 -3.44
N LEU A 64 8.39 9.44 -4.34
CA LEU A 64 8.76 8.07 -4.01
C LEU A 64 9.87 8.02 -2.94
N ALA A 65 10.91 8.85 -3.06
CA ALA A 65 11.99 8.92 -2.08
C ALA A 65 11.48 9.32 -0.68
N VAL A 66 10.57 10.30 -0.60
CA VAL A 66 9.94 10.71 0.66
C VAL A 66 9.09 9.57 1.24
N LEU A 67 8.31 8.87 0.41
CA LEU A 67 7.50 7.73 0.87
C LEU A 67 8.36 6.59 1.42
N LEU A 68 9.48 6.29 0.78
CA LEU A 68 10.43 5.28 1.25
C LEU A 68 11.11 5.68 2.57
N ASP A 69 11.33 6.97 2.79
CA ASP A 69 11.89 7.49 4.05
C ASP A 69 10.87 7.44 5.19
N LEU A 70 9.59 7.70 4.91
CA LEU A 70 8.51 7.63 5.92
C LEU A 70 8.20 6.19 6.40
N TYR A 71 8.50 5.19 5.57
CA TYR A 71 8.26 3.78 5.88
C TYR A 71 9.49 3.07 6.47
N ARG A 72 10.62 3.77 6.62
CA ARG A 72 11.77 3.29 7.40
C ARG A 72 11.48 3.28 8.88
#